data_AF-A0AAW1ICA1-F1
#
_entry.id   AF-A0AAW1ICA1-F1
#
_cell.length_a   1.000
_cell.length_b   1.000
_cell.length_c   1.000
_cell.angle_alpha   90.00
_cell.angle_beta   90.00
_cell.angle_gamma   90.00
#
_symmetry.space_group_name_H-M   'P 1'
#
loop_
_entity.id
_entity.type
_entity.pdbx_description
1 polymer ?
#
loop_
_entity_poly.entity_id
_entity_poly.type
_entity_poly.pdbx_seq_one_letter_code
_entity_poly.pdbx_strand_id
1 'polypeptide(L)'
;MNRANQKPVSRQEFMLSLKDGLIKPWLEIRKNITTSRRPIRQDICDILETELPIDPPSHAANRRTVCSFCPSRLRKMTTHHLAMLLTGVQFVVFAQAGFVK
;
A
#
# COMPACT_ATOMS: atom_id res chain seq x y z
N MET A 1 2.52 -11.41 47.84
CA MET A 1 1.61 -10.29 47.47
C MET A 1 0.22 -10.86 47.25
N ASN A 2 -0.67 -10.74 48.25
CA ASN A 2 -2.03 -11.27 48.17
C ASN A 2 -2.89 -10.38 47.28
N ARG A 3 -3.24 -10.86 46.07
CA ARG A 3 -4.22 -10.21 45.16
C ARG A 3 -5.66 -10.41 45.64
N ALA A 4 -5.91 -10.33 46.95
CA ALA A 4 -7.13 -10.83 47.58
C ALA A 4 -8.43 -10.08 47.18
N ASN A 5 -8.34 -8.94 46.50
CA ASN A 5 -9.49 -8.11 46.13
C ASN A 5 -9.67 -7.89 44.61
N GLN A 6 -8.94 -8.62 43.75
CA GLN A 6 -9.16 -8.54 42.29
C GLN A 6 -10.05 -9.69 41.83
N LYS A 7 -11.13 -9.36 41.11
CA LYS A 7 -11.99 -10.36 40.49
C LYS A 7 -11.13 -11.21 39.54
N PRO A 8 -11.11 -12.54 39.68
CA PRO A 8 -10.36 -13.39 38.78
C PRO A 8 -10.88 -13.20 37.35
N VAL A 9 -9.95 -13.03 36.41
CA VAL A 9 -10.26 -12.97 34.97
C VAL A 9 -10.83 -14.29 34.51
N SER A 10 -11.76 -14.23 33.56
CA SER A 10 -12.27 -15.44 32.93
C SER A 10 -11.14 -16.16 32.18
N ARG A 11 -11.26 -17.48 32.03
CA ARG A 11 -10.29 -18.26 31.26
C ARG A 11 -10.16 -17.74 29.82
N GLN A 12 -11.25 -17.26 29.22
CA GLN A 12 -11.23 -16.70 27.88
C GLN A 12 -10.39 -15.42 27.78
N GLU A 13 -10.61 -14.46 28.69
CA GLU A 13 -9.83 -13.21 28.74
C GLU A 13 -8.35 -13.49 29.05
N PHE A 14 -8.08 -14.47 29.91
CA PHE A 14 -6.72 -14.92 30.18
C PHE A 14 -6.05 -15.48 28.92
N MET A 15 -6.74 -16.32 28.14
CA MET A 15 -6.19 -16.86 26.89
C MET A 15 -5.94 -15.78 25.84
N LEU A 16 -6.80 -14.77 25.76
CA LEU A 16 -6.60 -13.63 24.86
C LEU A 16 -5.37 -12.80 25.27
N SER A 17 -5.24 -12.47 26.56
CA SER A 17 -4.07 -11.72 27.04
C SER A 17 -2.77 -12.51 26.91
N LEU A 18 -2.82 -13.84 27.12
CA LEU A 18 -1.69 -14.73 26.89
C LEU A 18 -1.31 -14.78 25.40
N LYS A 19 -2.28 -14.93 24.50
CA LYS A 19 -2.06 -14.92 23.05
C LYS A 19 -1.32 -13.64 22.63
N ASP A 20 -1.80 -12.49 23.10
CA ASP A 20 -1.20 -11.21 22.75
C ASP A 20 0.22 -11.08 23.32
N GLY A 21 0.45 -11.49 24.57
CA GLY A 21 1.78 -11.48 25.18
C GLY A 21 2.81 -12.36 24.48
N LEU A 22 2.38 -13.49 23.90
CA LEU A 22 3.26 -14.39 23.16
C LEU A 22 3.54 -13.92 21.73
N ILE A 23 2.52 -13.41 21.05
CA ILE A 23 2.58 -13.14 19.62
C ILE A 23 3.13 -11.74 19.31
N LYS A 24 2.80 -10.72 20.12
CA LYS A 24 3.24 -9.33 19.89
C LYS A 24 4.74 -9.15 19.64
N PRO A 25 5.66 -9.64 20.51
CA PRO A 25 7.09 -9.43 20.28
C PRO A 25 7.59 -10.07 18.98
N TRP A 26 7.01 -11.20 18.60
CA TRP A 26 7.37 -11.87 17.36
C TRP A 26 6.85 -11.11 16.12
N LEU A 27 5.65 -10.55 16.20
CA LEU A 27 5.06 -9.72 15.15
C LEU A 27 5.83 -8.41 14.94
N GLU A 28 6.27 -7.75 16.02
CA GLU A 28 7.08 -6.53 15.96
C GLU A 28 8.39 -6.74 15.19
N ILE A 29 9.08 -7.86 15.45
CA ILE A 29 10.29 -8.24 14.70
C ILE A 29 9.94 -8.48 13.23
N ARG A 30 8.86 -9.22 12.96
CA ARG A 30 8.48 -9.64 11.62
C ARG A 30 7.98 -8.50 10.74
N LYS A 31 7.40 -7.46 11.33
CA LYS A 31 6.98 -6.22 10.67
C LYS A 31 8.15 -5.55 9.92
N ASN A 32 9.35 -5.60 10.51
CA ASN A 32 10.54 -4.92 9.99
C ASN A 32 11.30 -5.74 8.93
N ILE A 33 10.87 -6.96 8.63
CA ILE A 33 11.53 -7.81 7.62
C ILE A 33 11.18 -7.29 6.22
N THR A 34 12.19 -6.73 5.55
CA THR A 34 12.07 -6.12 4.21
C THR A 34 11.66 -7.11 3.12
N THR A 35 12.01 -8.40 3.28
CA THR A 35 11.65 -9.47 2.34
C THR A 35 10.22 -9.99 2.51
N SER A 36 9.52 -9.61 3.59
CA SER A 36 8.11 -9.97 3.78
C SER A 36 7.23 -9.26 2.76
N ARG A 37 6.22 -9.96 2.24
CA ARG A 37 5.27 -9.36 1.29
C ARG A 37 4.50 -8.23 1.97
N ARG A 38 4.28 -7.13 1.24
CA ARG A 38 3.56 -5.95 1.75
C ARG A 38 2.19 -6.26 2.38
N PRO A 39 1.32 -7.13 1.82
CA PRO A 39 0.05 -7.48 2.44
C PRO A 39 0.23 -8.09 3.83
N ILE A 40 1.22 -8.98 4.00
CA ILE A 40 1.51 -9.61 5.28
C ILE A 40 1.99 -8.55 6.28
N ARG A 41 2.84 -7.60 5.87
CA ARG A 41 3.25 -6.50 6.77
C ARG A 41 2.06 -5.62 7.17
N GLN A 42 1.09 -5.41 6.28
CA GLN A 42 -0.14 -4.67 6.58
C GLN A 42 -0.99 -5.42 7.61
N ASP A 43 -1.24 -6.72 7.42
CA ASP A 43 -2.01 -7.52 8.38
C ASP A 43 -1.36 -7.51 9.78
N ILE A 44 -0.03 -7.55 9.83
CA ILE A 44 0.74 -7.44 11.07
C ILE A 44 0.58 -6.06 11.71
N CYS A 45 0.63 -4.99 10.92
CA CYS A 45 0.37 -3.63 11.38
C CYS A 45 -1.02 -3.48 11.98
N ASP A 46 -2.04 -4.05 11.33
CA ASP A 46 -3.43 -3.99 11.77
C ASP A 46 -3.61 -4.74 13.10
N ILE A 47 -2.99 -5.92 13.26
CA ILE A 47 -3.00 -6.69 14.52
C ILE A 47 -2.30 -5.95 15.66
N LEU A 48 -1.22 -5.23 15.34
CA LEU A 48 -0.45 -4.44 16.32
C LEU A 48 -1.01 -3.03 16.53
N GLU A 49 -2.02 -2.62 15.77
CA GLU A 49 -2.56 -1.26 15.75
C GLU A 49 -1.46 -0.20 15.50
N THR A 50 -0.55 -0.47 14.56
CA THR A 50 0.55 0.43 14.21
C THR A 50 0.57 0.79 12.73
N GLU A 51 1.14 1.94 12.40
CA GLU A 51 1.30 2.37 11.01
C GLU A 51 2.30 1.48 10.25
N LEU A 52 2.01 1.23 8.97
CA LEU A 52 2.93 0.58 8.05
C LEU A 52 4.06 1.55 7.67
N PRO A 53 5.34 1.17 7.84
CA PRO A 53 6.44 1.97 7.33
C PRO A 53 6.26 2.19 5.83
N ILE A 54 6.25 3.46 5.41
CA ILE A 54 6.19 3.82 4.00
C ILE A 54 7.53 3.42 3.38
N ASP A 55 7.52 2.40 2.53
CA ASP A 55 8.69 2.05 1.74
C ASP A 55 9.14 3.30 0.96
N PRO A 56 10.43 3.65 0.96
CA PRO A 56 10.90 4.83 0.25
C PRO A 56 10.46 4.72 -1.23
N PRO A 57 10.04 5.84 -1.84
CA PRO A 57 9.62 5.82 -3.23
C PRO A 57 10.75 5.21 -4.06
N SER A 58 10.46 4.09 -4.72
CA SER A 58 11.37 3.46 -5.68
C SER A 58 11.85 4.56 -6.63
N HIS A 59 13.14 4.88 -6.58
CA HIS A 59 13.70 5.99 -7.34
C HIS A 59 13.37 5.80 -8.81
N ALA A 60 12.60 6.78 -9.32
CA ALA A 60 12.32 7.10 -10.71
C ALA A 60 12.41 5.92 -11.71
N ALA A 61 11.26 5.30 -12.01
CA ALA A 61 11.13 4.58 -13.26
C ALA A 61 11.61 5.49 -14.40
N ASN A 62 12.62 5.04 -15.15
CA ASN A 62 13.11 5.74 -16.34
C ASN A 62 11.93 6.01 -17.27
N ARG A 63 11.44 7.26 -17.27
CA ARG A 63 10.22 7.62 -17.99
C ARG A 63 10.55 7.63 -19.48
N ARG A 64 9.74 6.93 -20.28
CA ARG A 64 9.87 6.99 -21.75
C ARG A 64 9.62 8.43 -22.21
N THR A 65 10.56 8.96 -22.98
CA THR A 65 10.46 10.27 -23.61
C THR A 65 9.46 10.28 -24.77
N VAL A 66 9.25 9.13 -25.41
CA VAL A 66 8.38 8.97 -26.57
C VAL A 66 7.03 8.37 -26.18
N CYS A 67 5.96 8.90 -26.78
CA CYS A 67 4.58 8.47 -26.60
C CYS A 67 4.39 6.99 -26.95
N SER A 68 3.77 6.22 -26.05
CA SER A 68 3.54 4.78 -26.21
C SER A 68 2.43 4.43 -27.21
N PHE A 69 1.50 5.35 -27.44
CA PHE A 69 0.35 5.14 -28.34
C PHE A 69 0.65 5.56 -29.78
N CYS A 70 1.67 6.40 -29.99
CA CYS A 70 2.03 6.84 -31.33
C CYS A 70 2.91 5.80 -32.02
N PRO A 71 2.76 5.61 -33.35
CA PRO A 71 3.67 4.75 -34.10
C PRO A 71 5.11 5.26 -33.99
N SER A 72 6.05 4.33 -33.85
CA SER A 72 7.47 4.61 -33.57
C SER A 72 8.14 5.50 -34.61
N ARG A 73 7.62 5.56 -35.83
CA ARG A 73 8.10 6.43 -36.91
C ARG A 73 7.88 7.92 -36.63
N LEU A 74 6.86 8.27 -35.85
CA LEU A 74 6.53 9.66 -35.54
C LEU A 74 7.28 10.21 -34.32
N ARG A 75 7.81 9.34 -33.45
CA ARG A 75 8.57 9.66 -32.23
C ARG A 75 8.08 10.90 -31.46
N LYS A 76 6.76 11.05 -31.29
CA LYS A 76 6.20 12.21 -30.57
C LYS A 76 6.64 12.18 -29.11
N MET A 77 7.17 13.29 -28.62
CA MET A 77 7.54 13.45 -27.21
C MET A 77 6.29 13.43 -26.33
N THR A 78 6.38 12.76 -25.18
CA THR A 78 5.30 12.73 -24.19
C THR A 78 5.27 14.06 -23.44
N THR A 79 4.25 14.90 -23.70
CA THR A 79 4.08 16.20 -23.03
C THR A 79 3.23 16.11 -21.75
N HIS A 80 2.31 15.15 -21.69
CA HIS A 80 1.47 14.89 -20.53
C HIS A 80 1.53 13.42 -20.16
N HIS A 81 1.83 13.14 -18.89
CA HIS A 81 1.76 11.80 -18.33
C HIS A 81 0.34 11.56 -17.81
N LEU A 82 -0.49 10.90 -18.61
CA LEU A 82 -1.73 10.32 -18.09
C LEU A 82 -1.36 9.09 -17.26
N ALA A 83 -1.60 9.14 -15.95
CA ALA A 83 -1.61 7.97 -15.10
C ALA A 83 -2.81 7.10 -15.53
N MET A 84 -2.61 6.22 -16.52
CA MET A 84 -3.62 5.26 -16.92
C MET A 84 -3.83 4.25 -15.79
N LEU A 85 -4.79 4.57 -14.92
CA LEU A 85 -5.45 3.57 -14.11
C LEU A 85 -6.18 2.61 -15.06
N LEU A 86 -5.85 1.33 -14.90
CA LEU A 86 -6.49 0.19 -15.54
C LEU A 86 -7.93 0.05 -15.03
N THR A 87 -8.80 0.94 -15.46
CA THR A 87 -10.25 0.80 -15.29
C THR A 87 -10.88 1.08 -16.64
N GLY A 88 -11.48 0.03 -17.21
CA GLY A 88 -12.04 0.04 -18.54
C GLY A 88 -13.05 1.16 -18.76
N VAL A 89 -13.01 1.68 -20.00
CA VAL A 89 -14.12 2.29 -20.73
C VAL A 89 -14.83 3.46 -20.04
N GLN A 90 -14.51 4.67 -20.48
CA GLN A 90 -15.50 5.55 -21.11
C GLN A 90 -14.77 6.60 -21.94
N PHE A 91 -15.03 6.59 -23.25
CA PHE A 91 -14.66 7.64 -24.19
C PHE A 91 -15.26 8.97 -23.74
N VAL A 92 -14.45 10.03 -23.69
CA VAL A 92 -14.93 11.38 -24.00
C VAL A 92 -13.93 12.00 -24.98
N VAL A 93 -14.25 11.83 -26.26
CA VAL A 93 -13.69 12.66 -27.33
C VAL A 93 -14.29 14.05 -27.13
N PHE A 94 -13.51 14.96 -26.54
CA PHE A 94 -13.74 16.38 -26.79
C PHE A 94 -12.92 16.77 -28.01
N ALA A 95 -13.58 16.69 -29.15
CA ALA A 95 -13.21 17.46 -30.31
C ALA A 95 -13.34 18.95 -29.94
N GLN A 96 -12.23 19.69 -29.95
CA GLN A 96 -12.28 21.11 -30.27
C GLN A 96 -11.59 21.29 -31.61
N ALA A 97 -12.41 21.20 -32.65
CA ALA A 97 -12.18 21.95 -33.87
C ALA A 97 -12.24 23.44 -33.50
N GLY A 98 -11.14 24.14 -33.70
CA GLY A 98 -11.02 25.59 -33.59
C GLY A 98 -10.15 26.08 -34.73
N PHE A 99 -10.77 26.17 -35.90
CA PHE A 99 -10.29 26.89 -37.08
C PHE A 99 -10.23 28.40 -36.79
N VAL A 100 -9.56 29.16 -37.67
CA VAL A 100 -9.44 30.64 -37.77
C VAL A 100 -8.14 31.18 -37.13
N LYS A 101 -7.20 31.84 -37.83
CA LYS A 101 -7.20 32.52 -39.15
C LYS A 101 -5.84 32.38 -39.83
#